data_AF-A0A4P2VMJ8-F1
#
_entry.id   AF-A0A4P2VMJ8-F1
#
_cell.length_a   1.000
_cell.length_b   1.000
_cell.length_c   1.000
_cell.angle_alpha   90.00
_cell.angle_beta   90.00
_cell.angle_gamma   90.00
#
_symmetry.space_group_name_H-M   'P 1'
#
loop_
_entity.id
_entity.type
_entity.pdbx_description
1 polymer ?
#
loop_
_entity_poly.entity_id
_entity_poly.type
_entity_poly.pdbx_seq_one_letter_code
_entity_poly.pdbx_strand_id
1 'polypeptide(L)'
;MFASLRWILFPFTNSIGEIILWQCLHGLSFAAYHAALMRYLRDYVPEYLRGTAIGFYYSFAVALPMGCMMPISSFIFEKMGSSAYFLMAIISLSSAFILYFSFSRKKLSLVSKYE
;
A
#
# COMPACT_ATOMS: atom_id res chain seq x y z
N MET A 1 3.03 5.23 6.84
CA MET A 1 3.55 5.26 8.23
C MET A 1 2.88 4.20 9.09
N PHE A 2 1.58 4.27 9.40
CA PHE A 2 0.91 3.22 10.21
C PHE A 2 1.00 1.81 9.62
N ALA A 3 0.88 1.67 8.29
CA ALA A 3 1.06 0.39 7.60
C ALA A 3 2.48 -0.21 7.80
N SER A 4 3.50 0.65 7.85
CA SER A 4 4.91 0.26 8.01
C SER A 4 5.20 -0.11 9.46
N LEU A 5 4.66 0.65 10.43
CA LEU A 5 4.77 0.35 11.86
C LEU A 5 4.28 -1.06 12.18
N ARG A 6 3.14 -1.45 11.61
CA ARG A 6 2.60 -2.80 11.77
C ARG A 6 3.60 -3.87 11.33
N TRP A 7 4.21 -3.74 10.16
CA TRP A 7 5.17 -4.72 9.65
C TRP A 7 6.46 -4.79 10.49
N ILE A 8 6.88 -3.68 11.11
CA ILE A 8 8.03 -3.63 12.02
C ILE A 8 7.72 -4.37 13.32
N LEU A 9 6.50 -4.25 13.85
CA LEU A 9 6.11 -4.81 15.14
C LEU A 9 5.59 -6.25 15.05
N PHE A 10 5.07 -6.66 13.89
CA PHE A 10 4.48 -7.99 13.68
C PHE A 10 5.41 -9.17 14.05
N PRO A 11 6.73 -9.17 13.73
CA PRO A 11 7.65 -10.24 14.14
C PRO A 11 7.67 -10.56 15.64
N PHE A 12 7.35 -9.58 16.47
CA PHE A 12 7.42 -9.68 17.93
C PHE A 12 6.07 -10.05 18.56
N THR A 13 5.08 -10.41 17.73
CA THR A 13 3.73 -10.69 18.18
C THR A 13 3.65 -12.04 18.90
N ASN A 14 3.16 -12.06 20.13
CA ASN A 14 3.05 -13.30 20.92
C ASN A 14 1.61 -13.62 21.35
N SER A 15 0.66 -12.71 21.14
CA SER A 15 -0.73 -12.88 21.55
C SER A 15 -1.72 -12.70 20.40
N ILE A 16 -2.87 -13.39 20.50
CA ILE A 16 -3.97 -13.22 19.55
C ILE A 16 -4.50 -11.77 19.56
N GLY A 17 -4.49 -11.11 20.72
CA GLY A 17 -4.92 -9.71 20.85
C GLY A 17 -4.07 -8.76 20.01
N GLU A 18 -2.74 -8.92 20.03
CA GLU A 18 -1.83 -8.19 19.17
C GLU A 18 -2.07 -8.48 17.68
N ILE A 19 -2.30 -9.74 17.31
CA ILE A 19 -2.64 -10.11 15.92
C ILE A 19 -3.90 -9.36 15.47
N ILE A 20 -4.96 -9.35 16.28
CA ILE A 20 -6.21 -8.63 15.96
C ILE A 20 -5.93 -7.14 15.76
N LEU A 21 -5.16 -6.51 16.65
CA LEU A 21 -4.78 -5.10 16.53
C LEU A 21 -4.04 -4.84 15.21
N TRP A 22 -3.09 -5.68 14.85
CA TRP A 22 -2.37 -5.57 13.59
C TRP A 22 -3.29 -5.74 12.39
N GLN A 23 -4.22 -6.69 12.42
CA GLN A 23 -5.19 -6.87 11.33
C GLN A 23 -6.16 -5.69 11.20
N CYS A 24 -6.56 -5.06 12.30
CA CYS A 24 -7.33 -3.80 12.26
C CYS A 24 -6.53 -2.68 11.59
N LEU A 25 -5.25 -2.51 11.95
CA LEU A 25 -4.38 -1.52 11.31
C LEU A 25 -4.15 -1.81 9.82
N HIS A 26 -4.08 -3.08 9.43
CA HIS A 26 -4.04 -3.49 8.03
C HIS A 26 -5.31 -3.05 7.30
N GLY A 27 -6.48 -3.40 7.81
CA GLY A 27 -7.78 -3.02 7.23
C GLY A 27 -7.96 -1.51 7.11
N LEU A 28 -7.62 -0.75 8.16
CA LEU A 28 -7.70 0.72 8.15
C LEU A 28 -6.77 1.35 7.11
N SER A 29 -5.54 0.85 6.99
CA SER A 29 -4.58 1.36 5.99
C SER A 29 -5.06 1.09 4.56
N PHE A 30 -5.65 -0.08 4.30
CA PHE A 30 -6.27 -0.41 3.02
C PHE A 30 -7.49 0.46 2.75
N ALA A 31 -8.38 0.65 3.73
CA ALA A 31 -9.58 1.47 3.57
C ALA A 31 -9.26 2.93 3.23
N ALA A 32 -8.28 3.53 3.92
CA ALA A 32 -7.83 4.89 3.64
C ALA A 32 -7.25 5.03 2.22
N TYR A 33 -6.37 4.10 1.83
CA TYR A 33 -5.82 4.06 0.47
C TYR A 33 -6.91 3.88 -0.59
N HIS A 34 -7.80 2.91 -0.38
CA HIS A 34 -8.86 2.57 -1.33
C HIS A 34 -9.82 3.75 -1.53
N ALA A 35 -10.26 4.40 -0.45
CA ALA A 35 -11.13 5.57 -0.52
C ALA A 35 -10.47 6.74 -1.28
N ALA A 36 -9.18 7.01 -1.00
CA ALA A 36 -8.42 8.05 -1.69
C ALA A 36 -8.30 7.75 -3.20
N LEU A 37 -8.02 6.50 -3.57
CA LEU A 37 -7.91 6.09 -4.96
C LEU A 37 -9.25 6.15 -5.69
N MET A 38 -10.33 5.65 -5.09
CA MET A 38 -11.66 5.69 -5.72
C MET A 38 -12.12 7.13 -5.94
N ARG A 39 -11.81 8.04 -5.00
CA ARG A 39 -12.01 9.48 -5.19
C ARG A 39 -11.15 10.03 -6.33
N TYR A 40 -9.86 9.68 -6.36
CA TYR A 40 -8.96 10.10 -7.45
C TYR A 40 -9.47 9.65 -8.82
N LEU A 41 -9.88 8.38 -8.97
CA LEU A 41 -10.43 7.87 -10.22
C LEU A 41 -11.74 8.58 -10.59
N ARG A 42 -12.59 8.89 -9.61
CA ARG A 42 -13.81 9.66 -9.83
C ARG A 42 -13.52 11.05 -10.39
N ASP A 43 -12.55 11.75 -9.79
CA ASP A 43 -12.28 13.16 -10.05
C ASP A 43 -11.45 13.37 -11.34
N TYR A 44 -10.64 12.38 -11.76
CA TYR A 44 -9.68 12.54 -12.85
C TYR A 44 -9.89 11.61 -14.06
N VAL A 45 -10.74 10.58 -13.97
CA VAL A 45 -11.02 9.67 -15.10
C VAL A 45 -12.38 10.03 -15.73
N PRO A 46 -12.45 10.20 -17.07
CA PRO A 46 -13.72 10.39 -17.77
C PRO A 46 -14.71 9.27 -17.45
N GLU A 47 -15.99 9.63 -17.31
CA GLU A 47 -17.03 8.71 -16.84
C GLU A 47 -17.12 7.42 -17.68
N TYR A 48 -17.05 7.55 -19.00
CA TYR A 48 -17.09 6.41 -19.93
C TYR A 48 -15.88 5.47 -19.84
N LEU A 49 -14.77 5.90 -19.22
CA LEU A 49 -13.58 5.06 -18.98
C LEU A 49 -13.46 4.57 -17.54
N ARG A 50 -14.33 5.02 -16.63
CA ARG A 50 -14.17 4.76 -15.19
C ARG A 50 -14.22 3.26 -14.87
N GLY A 51 -15.12 2.52 -15.52
CA GLY A 51 -15.18 1.05 -15.39
C GLY A 51 -13.87 0.37 -15.78
N THR A 52 -13.30 0.76 -16.93
CA THR A 52 -12.01 0.25 -17.42
C THR A 52 -10.86 0.60 -16.46
N ALA A 53 -10.83 1.82 -15.94
CA ALA A 53 -9.78 2.24 -15.00
C ALA A 53 -9.84 1.46 -13.67
N ILE A 54 -11.06 1.22 -13.14
CA ILE A 54 -11.27 0.38 -11.95
C ILE A 54 -10.84 -1.07 -12.23
N GLY A 55 -11.24 -1.64 -13.36
CA GLY A 55 -10.84 -3.00 -13.77
C GLY A 55 -9.33 -3.13 -13.92
N PHE A 56 -8.68 -2.17 -14.57
CA PHE A 56 -7.22 -2.14 -14.72
C PHE A 56 -6.53 -2.07 -13.36
N TYR A 57 -7.00 -1.19 -12.47
CA TYR A 57 -6.48 -1.08 -11.11
C TYR A 57 -6.58 -2.41 -10.36
N TYR A 58 -7.75 -3.06 -10.34
CA TYR A 58 -7.90 -4.33 -9.64
C TYR A 58 -7.06 -5.45 -10.25
N SER A 59 -6.93 -5.50 -11.57
CA SER A 59 -6.14 -6.54 -12.24
C SER A 59 -4.64 -6.35 -11.99
N PHE A 60 -4.10 -5.16 -12.24
CA PHE A 60 -2.65 -4.93 -12.26
C PHE A 60 -2.07 -4.43 -10.94
N ALA A 61 -2.82 -3.65 -10.16
CA ALA A 61 -2.33 -3.12 -8.90
C ALA A 61 -2.69 -3.99 -7.69
N VAL A 62 -3.71 -4.87 -7.81
CA VAL A 62 -4.19 -5.72 -6.71
C VAL A 62 -3.96 -7.20 -7.00
N ALA A 63 -4.68 -7.77 -7.97
CA ALA A 63 -4.71 -9.22 -8.20
C ALA A 63 -3.35 -9.78 -8.67
N LEU A 64 -2.72 -9.16 -9.66
CA LEU A 64 -1.44 -9.63 -10.20
C LEU A 64 -0.33 -9.61 -9.13
N PRO A 65 -0.08 -8.50 -8.39
CA PRO A 65 0.90 -8.50 -7.31
C PRO A 65 0.58 -9.51 -6.21
N MET A 66 -0.69 -9.62 -5.79
CA MET A 66 -1.08 -10.60 -4.77
C MET A 66 -0.81 -12.04 -5.24
N GLY A 67 -1.21 -12.38 -6.47
CA GLY A 67 -1.01 -13.71 -7.04
C GLY A 67 0.46 -14.07 -7.21
N CYS A 68 1.29 -13.15 -7.68
CA CYS A 68 2.73 -13.37 -7.83
C CYS A 68 3.44 -13.44 -6.48
N MET A 69 3.07 -12.58 -5.52
CA MET A 69 3.74 -12.52 -4.23
C MET A 69 3.35 -13.65 -3.30
N MET A 70 2.21 -14.31 -3.49
CA MET A 70 1.78 -15.41 -2.62
C MET A 70 2.82 -16.56 -2.54
N PRO A 71 3.26 -17.20 -3.65
CA PRO A 71 4.29 -18.23 -3.59
C PRO A 71 5.67 -17.68 -3.16
N ILE A 72 6.02 -16.46 -3.60
CA ILE A 72 7.28 -15.81 -3.24
C ILE A 72 7.36 -15.56 -1.72
N SER A 73 6.25 -15.17 -1.11
CA SER A 73 6.17 -14.92 0.34
C SER A 73 6.38 -16.20 1.14
N SER A 74 5.84 -17.34 0.68
CA SER A 74 6.09 -18.65 1.31
C SER A 74 7.58 -18.98 1.30
N PHE A 75 8.21 -18.89 0.13
CA PHE A 75 9.64 -19.17 -0.03
C PHE A 75 10.53 -18.26 0.83
N ILE A 76 10.22 -16.97 0.89
CA ILE A 76 10.94 -16.01 1.74
C ILE A 76 10.76 -16.37 3.22
N PHE A 77 9.54 -16.69 3.63
CA PHE A 77 9.23 -17.02 5.02
C PHE A 77 9.89 -18.33 5.47
N GLU A 78 9.98 -19.35 4.61
CA GLU A 78 10.72 -20.59 4.89
C GLU A 78 12.20 -20.33 5.20
N LYS A 79 12.82 -19.35 4.53
CA LYS A 79 14.25 -19.03 4.71
C LYS A 79 14.52 -18.08 5.86
N MET A 80 13.62 -17.13 6.09
CA MET A 80 13.84 -15.98 6.99
C MET A 80 13.00 -16.03 8.27
N GLY A 81 11.99 -16.89 8.32
CA GLY A 81 10.98 -16.91 9.39
C GLY A 81 10.32 -15.54 9.58
N SER A 82 10.12 -15.15 10.83
CA SER A 82 9.50 -13.86 11.19
C SER A 82 10.29 -12.63 10.73
N SER A 83 11.59 -12.74 10.45
CA SER A 83 12.38 -11.61 9.93
C SER A 83 11.94 -11.17 8.52
N ALA A 84 11.20 -12.01 7.79
CA ALA A 84 10.62 -11.68 6.50
C ALA A 84 9.69 -10.44 6.54
N TYR A 85 9.05 -10.16 7.68
CA TYR A 85 8.18 -8.99 7.81
C TYR A 85 8.94 -7.66 7.72
N PHE A 86 10.24 -7.63 8.01
CA PHE A 86 11.04 -6.41 7.82
C PHE A 86 11.19 -6.03 6.34
N LEU A 87 11.19 -7.00 5.42
CA LEU A 87 11.15 -6.73 3.97
C LEU A 87 9.85 -5.99 3.59
N MET A 88 8.72 -6.41 4.18
CA MET A 88 7.44 -5.73 3.97
C MET A 88 7.43 -4.32 4.57
N ALA A 89 8.12 -4.12 5.70
CA ALA A 89 8.31 -2.78 6.27
C ALA A 89 9.08 -1.86 5.31
N ILE A 90 10.17 -2.35 4.70
CA ILE A 90 10.97 -1.61 3.71
C ILE A 90 10.11 -1.23 2.49
N ILE A 91 9.37 -2.18 1.92
CA ILE A 91 8.48 -1.93 0.78
C ILE A 91 7.39 -0.92 1.14
N SER A 92 6.81 -1.03 2.33
CA SER A 92 5.80 -0.08 2.81
C SER A 92 6.38 1.32 3.02
N LEU A 93 7.60 1.44 3.52
CA LEU A 93 8.26 2.72 3.75
C LEU A 93 8.67 3.38 2.42
N SER A 94 9.22 2.60 1.47
CA SER A 94 9.63 3.09 0.16
C SER A 94 8.44 3.61 -0.64
N SER A 95 7.29 2.92 -0.61
CA SER A 95 6.07 3.41 -1.25
C SER A 95 5.57 4.73 -0.64
N ALA A 96 5.58 4.86 0.68
CA ALA A 96 5.23 6.10 1.36
C ALA A 96 6.18 7.25 0.99
N PHE A 97 7.48 6.96 0.91
CA PHE A 97 8.50 7.90 0.47
C PHE A 97 8.24 8.37 -0.97
N ILE A 98 8.08 7.44 -1.92
CA ILE A 98 7.79 7.76 -3.33
C ILE A 98 6.54 8.65 -3.45
N LEU A 99 5.47 8.32 -2.73
CA LEU A 99 4.25 9.14 -2.73
C LEU A 99 4.52 10.55 -2.18
N TYR A 100 5.20 10.66 -1.04
CA TYR A 100 5.53 11.96 -0.44
C TYR A 100 6.34 12.85 -1.40
N PHE A 101 7.37 12.30 -2.04
CA PHE A 101 8.19 13.05 -3.00
C PHE A 101 7.45 13.41 -4.28
N SER A 102 6.60 12.51 -4.80
CA SER A 102 5.76 12.78 -5.97
C SER A 102 4.77 13.92 -5.71
N PHE A 103 4.11 13.92 -4.54
CA PHE A 103 3.23 15.01 -4.13
C PHE A 103 3.97 16.33 -3.92
N SER A 104 5.16 16.28 -3.31
CA SER A 104 5.98 17.47 -3.07
C SER A 104 6.38 18.14 -4.39
N ARG A 105 6.78 17.36 -5.40
CA ARG A 105 7.11 17.88 -6.75
C ARG A 105 5.90 18.50 -7.44
N LYS A 106 4.74 17.86 -7.35
CA LYS A 106 3.50 18.37 -7.97
C LYS A 106 3.04 19.68 -7.32
N LYS A 107 3.25 19.85 -6.02
CA LYS A 107 2.98 21.11 -5.31
C LYS A 107 3.93 22.24 -5.78
N LEU A 108 5.22 21.95 -5.88
CA LEU A 108 6.24 22.90 -6.37
C LEU A 108 5.96 23.38 -7.80
N SER A 109 5.58 22.47 -8.71
CA SER A 109 5.27 22.83 -10.11
C SER A 109 4.00 23.68 -10.26
N LEU A 110 3.06 23.57 -9.32
CA LEU A 110 1.84 24.38 -9.35
C LEU A 110 2.12 25.80 -8.84
N VAL A 111 2.96 25.96 -7.81
CA VAL A 111 3.34 27.28 -7.28
C VAL A 111 4.14 28.07 -8.32
N SER A 112 5.12 27.45 -8.97
CA SER A 112 5.92 28.06 -10.05
C SER A 112 5.10 28.47 -11.29
N LYS A 113 3.88 27.97 -11.48
CA LYS A 113 3.02 28.35 -12.62
C LYS A 113 2.26 29.66 -12.37
N TYR A 114 2.25 30.16 -11.13
CA TYR A 114 1.54 31.39 -10.73
C TYR A 114 2.49 32.48 -10.20
N GLU A 115 3.81 32.27 -10.32
CA GLU A 115 4.87 33.28 -10.17
C GLU A 115 5.40 33.67 -11.55
#